data_AF-A0A933SLB3-F1
#
_entry.id   AF-A0A933SLB3-F1
#
_cell.length_a   1.000
_cell.length_b   1.000
_cell.length_c   1.000
_cell.angle_alpha   90.00
_cell.angle_beta   90.00
_cell.angle_gamma   90.00
#
_symmetry.space_group_name_H-M   'P 1'
#
loop_
_entity.id
_entity.type
_entity.pdbx_description
1 polymer ?
#
loop_
_entity_poly.entity_id
_entity_poly.type
_entity_poly.pdbx_seq_one_letter_code
_entity_poly.pdbx_strand_id
1 'polypeptide(L)'
;MQNKGSNILMIFVIGIGILIVSKIIVPLALGAVLFGIYVFTWVMLRKTGREREGIIVSAVVLAALIAAGYFSEGGYVKNLTLYHNAMDRFLTLLVYGKKVEGLPDFWSIQQRYWFYILVEGFVFSLTIIPAVFGYHYWKTKKKRERLYGKQRRTYAIPERLFKKYREQADYDKTFLGVSFYTRKPILVRNEVANLHGVIVGATGAGKTVTIMNFIANAIKTGKPLIVLDGKGERGFWREIFAWACMYSREEDFQLFSITEE
;
A
#
# COMPACT_ATOMS: atom_id res chain seq x y z
N MET A 1 -45.00 -34.27 49.87
CA MET A 1 -43.88 -34.84 49.07
C MET A 1 -43.88 -34.45 47.59
N GLN A 2 -44.84 -33.65 47.08
CA GLN A 2 -45.00 -33.38 45.64
C GLN A 2 -44.07 -32.31 45.03
N ASN A 3 -43.24 -31.59 45.82
CA ASN A 3 -42.53 -30.40 45.33
C ASN A 3 -41.04 -30.62 44.97
N LYS A 4 -40.45 -31.79 45.28
CA LYS A 4 -39.04 -32.08 44.94
C LYS A 4 -38.84 -32.52 43.49
N GLY A 5 -39.83 -33.18 42.88
CA GLY A 5 -39.75 -33.65 41.49
C GLY A 5 -39.74 -32.51 40.46
N SER A 6 -40.49 -31.43 40.73
CA SER A 6 -40.59 -30.27 39.82
C SER A 6 -39.27 -29.51 39.71
N ASN A 7 -38.55 -29.34 40.82
CA ASN A 7 -37.26 -28.63 40.84
C ASN A 7 -36.15 -29.38 40.09
N ILE A 8 -36.15 -30.72 40.14
CA ILE A 8 -35.16 -31.53 39.42
C ILE A 8 -35.41 -31.47 37.91
N LEU A 9 -36.68 -31.55 37.49
CA LEU A 9 -37.07 -31.41 36.08
C LEU A 9 -36.69 -30.02 35.53
N MET A 10 -36.91 -28.96 36.32
CA MET A 10 -36.57 -27.59 35.94
C MET A 10 -35.06 -27.38 35.77
N ILE A 11 -34.24 -27.90 36.69
CA ILE A 11 -32.78 -27.84 36.59
C ILE A 11 -32.29 -28.59 35.35
N PHE A 12 -32.90 -29.75 35.05
CA PHE A 12 -32.54 -30.55 33.87
C PHE A 12 -32.88 -29.85 32.55
N VAL A 13 -34.05 -29.21 32.47
CA VAL A 13 -34.47 -28.41 31.30
C VAL A 13 -33.57 -27.20 31.10
N ILE A 14 -33.20 -26.50 32.18
CA ILE A 14 -32.24 -25.37 32.12
C ILE A 14 -30.86 -25.85 31.66
N GLY A 15 -30.38 -27.00 32.16
CA GLY A 15 -29.10 -27.58 31.77
C GLY A 15 -29.03 -27.97 30.29
N ILE A 16 -30.10 -28.60 29.77
CA ILE A 16 -30.21 -28.92 28.33
C ILE A 16 -30.31 -27.65 27.49
N GLY A 17 -31.07 -26.64 27.94
CA GLY A 17 -31.14 -25.33 27.30
C GLY A 17 -29.78 -24.68 27.15
N ILE A 18 -28.98 -24.65 28.22
CA ILE A 18 -27.61 -24.11 28.21
C ILE A 18 -26.70 -24.89 27.25
N LEU A 19 -26.80 -26.22 27.22
CA LEU A 19 -26.01 -27.06 26.32
C LEU A 19 -26.36 -26.84 24.84
N ILE A 20 -27.64 -26.77 24.49
CA ILE A 20 -28.10 -26.51 23.12
C ILE A 20 -27.69 -25.09 22.68
N VAL A 21 -27.89 -24.11 23.55
CA VAL A 21 -27.48 -22.71 23.35
C VAL A 21 -25.97 -22.63 23.13
N SER A 22 -25.15 -23.31 23.93
CA SER A 22 -23.69 -23.31 23.76
C SER A 22 -23.23 -23.92 22.43
N LYS A 23 -23.89 -25.00 21.98
CA LYS A 23 -23.54 -25.70 20.73
C LYS A 23 -23.98 -24.97 19.47
N ILE A 24 -24.97 -24.09 19.56
CA ILE A 24 -25.46 -23.31 18.40
C ILE A 24 -24.81 -21.92 18.37
N ILE A 25 -24.65 -21.28 19.53
CA ILE A 25 -24.18 -19.90 19.63
C ILE A 25 -22.67 -19.79 19.46
N VAL A 26 -21.88 -20.73 19.99
CA VAL A 26 -20.41 -20.69 19.81
C VAL A 26 -20.02 -20.80 18.33
N PRO A 27 -20.61 -21.70 17.51
CA PRO A 27 -20.38 -21.70 16.07
C PRO A 27 -20.85 -20.44 15.34
N LEU A 28 -21.95 -19.82 15.76
CA LEU A 28 -22.45 -18.57 15.15
C LEU A 28 -21.52 -17.38 15.46
N ALA A 29 -21.04 -17.27 16.71
CA ALA A 29 -20.07 -16.28 17.13
C ALA A 29 -18.75 -16.45 16.37
N LEU A 30 -18.27 -17.68 16.27
CA LEU A 30 -17.08 -18.03 15.50
C LEU A 30 -17.27 -17.72 14.01
N GLY A 31 -18.45 -18.02 13.45
CA GLY A 31 -18.81 -17.71 12.07
C GLY A 31 -18.80 -16.21 11.77
N ALA A 32 -19.32 -15.37 12.68
CA ALA A 32 -19.31 -13.92 12.53
C ALA A 32 -17.88 -13.34 12.57
N VAL A 33 -17.03 -13.84 13.48
CA VAL A 33 -15.61 -13.44 13.56
C VAL A 33 -14.87 -13.85 12.28
N LEU A 34 -15.04 -15.09 11.82
CA LEU A 34 -14.42 -15.58 10.58
C LEU A 34 -14.91 -14.81 9.34
N PHE A 35 -16.19 -14.44 9.30
CA PHE A 35 -16.75 -13.61 8.23
C PHE A 35 -16.17 -12.20 8.25
N GLY A 36 -16.02 -11.58 9.43
CA GLY A 36 -15.35 -10.28 9.58
C GLY A 36 -13.90 -10.31 9.10
N ILE A 37 -13.16 -11.37 9.44
CA ILE A 37 -11.79 -11.62 8.96
C ILE A 37 -11.75 -11.75 7.43
N TYR A 38 -12.68 -12.50 6.86
CA TYR A 38 -12.78 -12.71 5.41
C TYR A 38 -13.08 -11.41 4.66
N VAL A 39 -14.11 -10.66 5.07
CA VAL A 39 -14.50 -9.38 4.44
C VAL A 39 -13.37 -8.36 4.55
N PHE A 40 -12.74 -8.24 5.72
CA PHE A 40 -11.60 -7.33 5.91
C PHE A 40 -10.42 -7.71 5.00
N THR A 41 -10.07 -9.00 4.93
CA THR A 41 -9.00 -9.49 4.06
C THR A 41 -9.31 -9.22 2.59
N TRP A 42 -10.55 -9.45 2.15
CA TRP A 42 -10.99 -9.22 0.77
C TRP A 42 -10.96 -7.74 0.37
N VAL A 43 -11.46 -6.85 1.24
CA VAL A 43 -11.41 -5.39 1.04
C VAL A 43 -9.96 -4.91 0.97
N MET A 44 -9.12 -5.40 1.88
CA MET A 44 -7.71 -5.06 1.89
C MET A 44 -7.05 -5.52 0.59
N LEU A 45 -7.21 -6.76 0.15
CA LEU A 45 -6.59 -7.28 -1.09
C LEU A 45 -6.88 -6.46 -2.35
N ARG A 46 -8.04 -5.78 -2.44
CA ARG A 46 -8.45 -5.02 -3.63
C ARG A 46 -8.02 -3.55 -3.69
N LYS A 47 -7.63 -2.93 -2.56
CA LYS A 47 -7.31 -1.50 -2.52
C LYS A 47 -5.80 -1.21 -2.67
N THR A 48 -5.43 -0.09 -3.30
CA THR A 48 -4.03 0.30 -3.53
C THR A 48 -3.58 1.51 -2.71
N GLY A 49 -2.35 1.43 -2.18
CA GLY A 49 -1.58 2.55 -1.62
C GLY A 49 -2.31 3.42 -0.59
N ARG A 50 -2.71 4.63 -1.01
CA ARG A 50 -3.23 5.70 -0.16
C ARG A 50 -4.59 5.37 0.48
N GLU A 51 -5.43 4.64 -0.23
CA GLU A 51 -6.75 4.24 0.27
C GLU A 51 -6.67 3.16 1.36
N ARG A 52 -5.65 2.28 1.28
CA ARG A 52 -5.38 1.29 2.34
C ARG A 52 -4.89 1.96 3.63
N GLU A 53 -4.09 3.01 3.53
CA GLU A 53 -3.56 3.74 4.69
C GLU A 53 -4.68 4.44 5.47
N GLY A 54 -5.64 5.06 4.76
CA GLY A 54 -6.82 5.68 5.39
C GLY A 54 -7.65 4.68 6.20
N ILE A 55 -7.92 3.50 5.64
CA ILE A 55 -8.72 2.46 6.31
C ILE A 55 -8.05 1.96 7.59
N ILE A 56 -6.72 1.75 7.58
CA ILE A 56 -5.98 1.29 8.76
C ILE A 56 -6.00 2.36 9.86
N VAL A 57 -5.78 3.64 9.51
CA VAL A 57 -5.78 4.73 10.48
C VAL A 57 -7.16 4.89 11.13
N SER A 58 -8.23 4.85 10.34
CA SER A 58 -9.60 4.92 10.87
C SER A 58 -9.93 3.75 11.82
N ALA A 59 -9.48 2.53 11.50
CA ALA A 59 -9.68 1.37 12.35
C ALA A 59 -8.93 1.48 13.71
N VAL A 60 -7.70 2.00 13.68
CA VAL A 60 -6.89 2.22 14.90
C VAL A 60 -7.47 3.34 15.78
N VAL A 61 -7.96 4.43 15.18
CA VAL A 61 -8.62 5.51 15.92
C VAL A 61 -9.91 5.02 16.57
N LEU A 62 -10.72 4.23 15.85
CA LEU A 62 -11.92 3.63 16.40
C LEU A 62 -11.61 2.68 17.57
N ALA A 63 -10.53 1.89 17.46
CA ALA A 63 -10.02 1.07 18.55
C ALA A 63 -9.69 1.88 19.81
N ALA A 64 -8.95 2.98 19.62
CA ALA A 64 -8.49 3.82 20.71
C ALA A 64 -9.65 4.53 21.42
N LEU A 65 -10.66 4.98 20.68
CA LEU A 65 -11.87 5.60 21.25
C LEU A 65 -12.68 4.60 22.07
N ILE A 66 -12.79 3.35 21.60
CA ILE A 66 -13.51 2.28 22.30
C ILE A 66 -12.76 1.88 23.57
N ALA A 67 -11.43 1.76 23.50
CA ALA A 67 -10.60 1.53 24.67
C ALA A 67 -10.66 2.70 25.67
N ALA A 68 -10.62 3.95 25.21
CA ALA A 68 -10.70 5.13 26.08
C ALA A 68 -12.05 5.23 26.81
N GLY A 69 -13.16 4.90 26.14
CA GLY A 69 -14.48 4.79 26.78
C GLY A 69 -14.57 3.65 27.80
N TYR A 70 -13.73 2.63 27.67
CA TYR A 70 -13.62 1.52 28.60
C TYR A 70 -12.89 1.90 29.90
N PHE A 71 -11.95 2.86 29.83
CA PHE A 71 -11.08 3.25 30.96
C PHE A 71 -11.48 4.55 31.68
N SER A 72 -12.53 5.26 31.26
CA SER A 72 -12.96 6.49 31.96
C SER A 72 -13.67 6.17 33.29
N GLU A 73 -13.37 6.95 34.35
CA GLU A 73 -13.91 6.76 35.70
C GLU A 73 -15.45 6.76 35.72
N GLY A 74 -16.02 5.59 36.03
CA GLY A 74 -17.47 5.36 35.97
C GLY A 74 -17.87 3.90 36.01
N GLY A 75 -16.92 2.97 35.81
CA GLY A 75 -17.14 1.53 35.92
C GLY A 75 -17.94 0.96 34.74
N TYR A 76 -17.50 -0.21 34.28
CA TYR A 76 -18.03 -0.95 33.13
C TYR A 76 -19.56 -0.93 33.06
N VAL A 77 -20.26 -1.06 34.19
CA VAL A 77 -21.73 -1.15 34.29
C VAL A 77 -22.46 0.16 34.01
N LYS A 78 -21.94 1.32 34.44
CA LYS A 78 -22.59 2.63 34.28
C LYS A 78 -22.42 3.15 32.85
N ASN A 79 -21.25 2.91 32.26
CA ASN A 79 -21.01 3.15 30.84
C ASN A 79 -21.79 2.17 29.95
N LEU A 80 -22.00 0.91 30.37
CA LEU A 80 -22.85 -0.04 29.65
C LEU A 80 -24.30 0.43 29.54
N THR A 81 -24.85 1.03 30.60
CA THR A 81 -26.23 1.53 30.60
C THR A 81 -26.37 2.78 29.72
N LEU A 82 -25.38 3.66 29.76
CA LEU A 82 -25.34 4.84 28.89
C LEU A 82 -25.18 4.46 27.42
N TYR A 83 -24.29 3.49 27.14
CA TYR A 83 -24.03 2.96 25.80
C TYR A 83 -25.22 2.15 25.28
N HIS A 84 -25.89 1.37 26.14
CA HIS A 84 -27.16 0.69 25.84
C HIS A 84 -28.24 1.68 25.44
N ASN A 85 -28.45 2.74 26.23
CA ASN A 85 -29.44 3.78 25.94
C ASN A 85 -29.11 4.57 24.67
N ALA A 86 -27.82 4.79 24.38
CA ALA A 86 -27.37 5.46 23.17
C ALA A 86 -27.53 4.57 21.92
N MET A 87 -27.21 3.27 22.03
CA MET A 87 -27.30 2.31 20.93
C MET A 87 -28.75 1.94 20.61
N ASP A 88 -29.62 1.77 21.61
CA ASP A 88 -31.07 1.59 21.40
C ASP A 88 -31.66 2.80 20.69
N ARG A 89 -31.29 4.01 21.09
CA ARG A 89 -31.73 5.24 20.40
C ARG A 89 -31.19 5.31 18.97
N PHE A 90 -29.92 4.95 18.76
CA PHE A 90 -29.29 4.94 17.45
C PHE A 90 -29.96 3.94 16.50
N LEU A 91 -30.17 2.69 16.93
CA LEU A 91 -30.82 1.65 16.13
C LEU A 91 -32.30 1.99 15.86
N THR A 92 -33.00 2.55 16.85
CA THR A 92 -34.39 3.02 16.67
C THR A 92 -34.47 4.14 15.64
N LEU A 93 -33.52 5.08 15.65
CA LEU A 93 -33.44 6.17 14.66
C LEU A 93 -33.03 5.67 13.27
N LEU A 94 -32.09 4.73 13.18
CA LEU A 94 -31.52 4.25 11.92
C LEU A 94 -32.47 3.30 11.18
N VAL A 95 -33.25 2.49 11.91
CA VAL A 95 -34.19 1.52 11.33
C VAL A 95 -35.60 2.11 11.15
N TYR A 96 -36.07 2.96 12.07
CA TYR A 96 -37.47 3.39 12.10
C TYR A 96 -37.70 4.89 11.89
N GLY A 97 -36.65 5.72 11.86
CA GLY A 97 -36.75 7.16 11.54
C GLY A 97 -37.58 8.02 12.52
N LYS A 98 -38.17 7.43 13.56
CA LYS A 98 -38.90 8.09 14.66
C LYS A 98 -38.71 7.31 15.96
N LYS A 99 -38.85 8.01 17.11
CA LYS A 99 -38.93 7.38 18.45
C LYS A 99 -40.12 6.42 18.47
N VAL A 100 -39.85 5.12 18.55
CA VAL A 100 -40.88 4.11 18.77
C VAL A 100 -41.04 3.94 20.28
N GLU A 101 -42.15 4.40 20.84
CA GLU A 101 -42.56 4.04 22.19
C GLU A 101 -43.18 2.64 22.14
N GLY A 102 -42.59 1.68 22.87
CA GLY A 102 -43.15 0.32 23.02
C GLY A 102 -42.57 -0.76 22.10
N LEU A 103 -41.24 -0.89 22.03
CA LEU A 103 -40.65 -2.14 21.56
C LEU A 103 -40.93 -3.26 22.59
N PRO A 104 -41.53 -4.40 22.21
CA PRO A 104 -41.72 -5.50 23.15
C PRO A 104 -40.35 -6.06 23.56
N ASP A 105 -40.20 -6.44 24.84
CA ASP A 105 -39.01 -7.10 25.40
C ASP A 105 -38.83 -8.50 24.75
N PHE A 106 -38.42 -8.53 23.48
CA PHE A 106 -38.27 -9.74 22.69
C PHE A 106 -37.04 -10.57 23.08
N TRP A 107 -36.14 -10.00 23.88
CA TRP A 107 -34.86 -10.59 24.23
C TRP A 107 -34.74 -10.78 25.74
N SER A 108 -34.61 -12.03 26.17
CA SER A 108 -34.22 -12.36 27.54
C SER A 108 -32.90 -11.66 27.90
N ILE A 109 -32.72 -11.30 29.18
CA ILE A 109 -31.50 -10.65 29.70
C ILE A 109 -30.22 -11.39 29.22
N GLN A 110 -30.30 -12.71 29.14
CA GLN A 110 -29.23 -13.56 28.66
C GLN A 110 -28.90 -13.32 27.17
N GLN A 111 -29.89 -13.23 26.28
CA GLN A 111 -29.63 -12.98 24.87
C GLN A 111 -29.07 -11.58 24.60
N ARG A 112 -29.46 -10.58 25.41
CA ARG A 112 -28.87 -9.23 25.35
C ARG A 112 -27.39 -9.27 25.70
N TYR A 113 -27.03 -9.95 26.80
CA TYR A 113 -25.65 -10.12 27.22
C TYR A 113 -24.79 -10.77 26.12
N TRP A 114 -25.33 -11.77 25.41
CA TRP A 114 -24.64 -12.43 24.31
C TRP A 114 -24.50 -11.55 23.06
N PHE A 115 -25.51 -10.75 22.73
CA PHE A 115 -25.39 -9.77 21.65
C PHE A 115 -24.27 -8.76 21.94
N TYR A 116 -24.11 -8.32 23.19
CA TYR A 116 -23.00 -7.46 23.58
C TYR A 116 -21.64 -8.13 23.43
N ILE A 117 -21.50 -9.38 23.86
CA ILE A 117 -20.25 -10.14 23.67
C ILE A 117 -19.91 -10.28 22.17
N LEU A 118 -20.91 -10.51 21.31
CA LEU A 118 -20.72 -10.59 19.86
C LEU A 118 -20.28 -9.25 19.26
N VAL A 119 -20.94 -8.16 19.64
CA VAL A 119 -20.61 -6.81 19.17
C VAL A 119 -19.23 -6.38 19.67
N GLU A 120 -18.92 -6.59 20.94
CA GLU A 120 -17.59 -6.32 21.49
C GLU A 120 -16.51 -7.18 20.81
N GLY A 121 -16.74 -8.48 20.63
CA GLY A 121 -15.82 -9.37 19.92
C GLY A 121 -15.58 -8.94 18.47
N PHE A 122 -16.64 -8.52 17.77
CA PHE A 122 -16.54 -7.99 16.41
C PHE A 122 -15.73 -6.70 16.37
N VAL A 123 -16.00 -5.76 17.29
CA VAL A 123 -15.25 -4.51 17.43
C VAL A 123 -13.78 -4.77 17.78
N PHE A 124 -13.48 -5.69 18.69
CA PHE A 124 -12.10 -6.09 19.02
C PHE A 124 -11.39 -6.73 17.82
N SER A 125 -12.10 -7.51 17.01
CA SER A 125 -11.52 -8.10 15.80
C SER A 125 -11.20 -7.04 14.73
N LEU A 126 -12.05 -6.01 14.59
CA LEU A 126 -11.83 -4.89 13.68
C LEU A 126 -10.65 -3.98 14.07
N THR A 127 -10.09 -4.17 15.26
CA THR A 127 -9.08 -3.26 15.82
C THR A 127 -7.74 -3.95 16.01
N ILE A 128 -7.74 -5.16 16.57
CA ILE A 128 -6.52 -5.95 16.79
C ILE A 128 -5.96 -6.47 15.47
N ILE A 129 -6.81 -6.94 14.56
CA ILE A 129 -6.36 -7.55 13.30
C ILE A 129 -5.65 -6.52 12.41
N PRO A 130 -6.21 -5.32 12.16
CA PRO A 130 -5.50 -4.29 11.40
C PRO A 130 -4.22 -3.82 12.10
N ALA A 131 -4.18 -3.78 13.44
CA ALA A 131 -3.00 -3.38 14.18
C ALA A 131 -1.85 -4.41 14.03
N VAL A 132 -2.14 -5.71 14.15
CA VAL A 132 -1.14 -6.78 13.97
C VAL A 132 -0.64 -6.85 12.53
N PHE A 133 -1.55 -6.80 11.55
CA PHE A 133 -1.18 -6.79 10.13
C PHE A 133 -0.46 -5.49 9.74
N GLY A 134 -0.90 -4.35 10.26
CA GLY A 134 -0.25 -3.05 10.09
C GLY A 134 1.17 -3.03 10.66
N TYR A 135 1.37 -3.61 11.85
CA TYR A 135 2.69 -3.78 12.46
C TYR A 135 3.60 -4.71 11.64
N HIS A 136 3.08 -5.86 11.18
CA HIS A 136 3.84 -6.78 10.33
C HIS A 136 4.20 -6.15 8.98
N TYR A 137 3.27 -5.42 8.37
CA TYR A 137 3.49 -4.65 7.15
C TYR A 137 4.53 -3.55 7.37
N TRP A 138 4.44 -2.78 8.44
CA TRP A 138 5.42 -1.75 8.77
C TRP A 138 6.83 -2.33 8.96
N LYS A 139 6.93 -3.45 9.71
CA LYS A 139 8.20 -4.14 9.94
C LYS A 139 8.81 -4.66 8.64
N THR A 140 8.01 -5.25 7.75
CA THR A 140 8.47 -5.74 6.44
C THR A 140 8.79 -4.61 5.46
N LYS A 141 8.02 -3.51 5.45
CA LYS A 141 8.31 -2.28 4.70
C LYS A 141 9.65 -1.68 5.14
N LYS A 142 9.85 -1.49 6.44
CA LYS A 142 11.10 -0.96 7.00
C LYS A 142 12.31 -1.87 6.73
N LYS A 143 12.11 -3.20 6.72
CA LYS A 143 13.15 -4.16 6.31
C LYS A 143 13.48 -4.03 4.81
N ARG A 144 12.47 -3.90 3.94
CA ARG A 144 12.64 -3.65 2.50
C ARG A 144 13.35 -2.32 2.24
N GLU A 145 12.91 -1.23 2.85
CA GLU A 145 13.54 0.09 2.72
C GLU A 145 15.00 0.09 3.18
N ARG A 146 15.34 -0.65 4.24
CA ARG A 146 16.74 -0.84 4.67
C ARG A 146 17.56 -1.64 3.66
N LEU A 147 16.99 -2.67 3.03
CA LEU A 147 17.65 -3.47 1.99
C LEU A 147 17.85 -2.66 0.71
N TYR A 148 16.81 -1.99 0.22
CA TYR A 148 16.88 -1.08 -0.93
C TYR A 148 17.81 0.10 -0.66
N GLY A 149 17.79 0.68 0.54
CA GLY A 149 18.68 1.76 0.95
C GLY A 149 20.14 1.31 1.05
N LYS A 150 20.41 0.10 1.56
CA LYS A 150 21.74 -0.51 1.54
C LYS A 150 22.20 -0.77 0.11
N GLN A 151 21.39 -1.41 -0.73
CA GLN A 151 21.73 -1.62 -2.15
C GLN A 151 21.98 -0.29 -2.88
N ARG A 152 21.12 0.72 -2.68
CA ARG A 152 21.25 2.04 -3.30
C ARG A 152 22.53 2.75 -2.86
N ARG A 153 22.97 2.61 -1.61
CA ARG A 153 24.29 3.10 -1.13
C ARG A 153 25.45 2.27 -1.66
N THR A 154 25.32 0.94 -1.69
CA THR A 154 26.34 0.02 -2.22
C THR A 154 26.56 0.21 -3.72
N TYR A 155 25.55 0.63 -4.48
CA TYR A 155 25.62 0.88 -5.92
C TYR A 155 25.63 2.37 -6.29
N ALA A 156 25.57 3.28 -5.32
CA ALA A 156 25.72 4.70 -5.59
C ALA A 156 27.11 4.95 -6.19
N ILE A 157 27.15 5.53 -7.38
CA ILE A 157 28.37 5.92 -8.06
C ILE A 157 28.56 7.41 -7.80
N PRO A 158 29.68 7.84 -7.18
CA PRO A 158 29.92 9.25 -6.91
C PRO A 158 29.90 10.06 -8.21
N GLU A 159 29.22 11.20 -8.21
CA GLU A 159 29.09 12.07 -9.39
C GLU A 159 30.45 12.53 -9.92
N ARG A 160 31.40 12.81 -9.02
CA ARG A 160 32.80 13.14 -9.37
C ARG A 160 33.46 12.05 -10.23
N LEU A 161 33.16 10.79 -9.94
CA LEU A 161 33.70 9.65 -10.69
C LEU A 161 33.07 9.57 -12.08
N PHE A 162 31.76 9.81 -12.17
CA PHE A 162 31.04 9.85 -13.44
C PHE A 162 31.58 10.97 -14.34
N LYS A 163 31.79 12.17 -13.80
CA LYS A 163 32.38 13.31 -14.54
C LYS A 163 33.79 12.97 -15.05
N LYS A 164 34.67 12.49 -14.15
CA LYS A 164 36.03 12.07 -14.50
C LYS A 164 36.06 11.03 -15.62
N TYR A 165 35.16 10.05 -15.59
CA TYR A 165 35.12 8.99 -16.59
C TYR A 165 34.44 9.39 -17.90
N ARG A 166 33.48 10.30 -17.86
CA ARG A 166 32.88 10.87 -19.07
C ARG A 166 33.90 11.65 -19.88
N GLU A 167 34.85 12.31 -19.24
CA GLU A 167 35.96 13.01 -19.89
C GLU A 167 36.90 12.06 -20.65
N GLN A 168 36.90 10.77 -20.33
CA GLN A 168 37.69 9.77 -21.08
C GLN A 168 37.07 9.40 -22.42
N ALA A 169 35.83 9.80 -22.70
CA ALA A 169 35.23 9.63 -24.02
C ALA A 169 35.86 10.59 -25.03
N ASP A 170 36.20 10.04 -26.19
CA ASP A 170 36.85 10.72 -27.31
C ASP A 170 36.17 10.30 -28.63
N TYR A 171 36.81 10.64 -29.74
CA TYR A 171 36.30 10.29 -31.06
C TYR A 171 36.17 8.77 -31.24
N ASP A 172 37.04 7.94 -30.68
CA ASP A 172 37.04 6.50 -30.92
C ASP A 172 36.22 5.69 -29.94
N LYS A 173 35.84 6.29 -28.80
CA LYS A 173 35.06 5.60 -27.77
C LYS A 173 34.01 6.48 -27.08
N THR A 174 32.83 5.91 -26.89
CA THR A 174 31.71 6.52 -26.19
C THR A 174 31.64 6.00 -24.75
N PHE A 175 31.50 6.90 -23.78
CA PHE A 175 31.25 6.52 -22.39
C PHE A 175 29.78 6.14 -22.17
N LEU A 176 29.55 4.91 -21.73
CA LEU A 176 28.21 4.37 -21.50
C LEU A 176 27.77 4.51 -20.02
N GLY A 177 28.72 4.39 -19.11
CA GLY A 177 28.47 4.43 -17.67
C GLY A 177 29.61 3.83 -16.86
N VAL A 178 29.35 3.53 -15.59
CA VAL A 178 30.34 2.96 -14.68
C VAL A 178 29.84 1.61 -14.19
N SER A 179 30.72 0.60 -14.22
CA SER A 179 30.39 -0.73 -13.72
C SER A 179 30.11 -0.69 -12.22
N PHE A 180 28.98 -1.25 -11.81
CA PHE A 180 28.61 -1.41 -10.40
C PHE A 180 29.58 -2.32 -9.64
N TYR A 181 30.19 -3.29 -10.33
CA TYR A 181 31.08 -4.27 -9.73
C TYR A 181 32.52 -3.77 -9.65
N THR A 182 33.07 -3.32 -10.78
CA THR A 182 34.50 -2.97 -10.86
C THR A 182 34.77 -1.50 -10.57
N ARG A 183 33.71 -0.66 -10.53
CA ARG A 183 33.82 0.80 -10.44
C ARG A 183 34.64 1.46 -11.55
N LYS A 184 34.87 0.73 -12.65
CA LYS A 184 35.58 1.20 -13.84
C LYS A 184 34.60 1.74 -14.89
N PRO A 185 35.04 2.65 -15.77
CA PRO A 185 34.22 3.12 -16.88
C PRO A 185 33.92 2.00 -17.86
N ILE A 186 32.71 2.02 -18.42
CA ILE A 186 32.31 1.21 -19.56
C ILE A 186 32.39 2.12 -20.79
N LEU A 187 33.36 1.84 -21.65
CA LEU A 187 33.61 2.58 -22.89
C LEU A 187 33.30 1.66 -24.06
N VAL A 188 32.43 2.12 -24.97
CA VAL A 188 32.10 1.41 -26.20
C VAL A 188 32.95 2.00 -27.32
N ARG A 189 33.81 1.19 -27.93
CA ARG A 189 34.63 1.60 -29.07
C ARG A 189 33.80 1.69 -30.35
N ASN A 190 34.17 2.59 -31.25
CA ASN A 190 33.53 2.72 -32.57
C ASN A 190 33.58 1.40 -33.35
N GLU A 191 34.69 0.66 -33.27
CA GLU A 191 34.85 -0.68 -33.88
C GLU A 191 33.68 -1.62 -33.52
N VAL A 192 33.21 -1.54 -32.27
CA VAL A 192 32.08 -2.35 -31.77
C VAL A 192 30.75 -1.69 -32.13
N ALA A 193 30.63 -0.37 -31.99
CA ALA A 193 29.41 0.36 -32.32
C ALA A 193 29.03 0.28 -33.81
N ASN A 194 30.03 0.19 -34.69
CA ASN A 194 29.87 0.08 -36.13
C ASN A 194 29.30 -1.28 -36.58
N LEU A 195 29.27 -2.28 -35.69
CA LEU A 195 28.61 -3.57 -35.94
C LEU A 195 27.08 -3.51 -35.81
N HIS A 196 26.53 -2.32 -35.53
CA HIS A 196 25.15 -2.08 -35.12
C HIS A 196 24.83 -2.69 -33.74
N GLY A 197 23.86 -2.09 -33.07
CA GLY A 197 23.46 -2.51 -31.73
C GLY A 197 21.98 -2.28 -31.49
N VAL A 198 21.42 -3.05 -30.57
CA VAL A 198 20.02 -2.94 -30.14
C VAL A 198 19.97 -2.65 -28.64
N ILE A 199 19.20 -1.63 -28.25
CA ILE A 199 18.95 -1.29 -26.85
C ILE A 199 17.51 -1.69 -26.52
N VAL A 200 17.37 -2.74 -25.71
CA VAL A 200 16.07 -3.28 -25.30
C VAL A 200 15.79 -2.93 -23.84
N GLY A 201 14.53 -2.61 -23.52
CA GLY A 201 14.09 -2.35 -22.17
C GLY A 201 12.64 -1.84 -22.11
N ALA A 202 12.00 -1.93 -20.95
CA ALA A 202 10.67 -1.37 -20.73
C ALA A 202 10.69 0.17 -20.69
N THR A 203 9.52 0.81 -20.62
CA THR A 203 9.41 2.25 -20.33
C THR A 203 10.00 2.54 -18.95
N GLY A 204 10.82 3.59 -18.84
CA GLY A 204 11.53 3.94 -17.61
C GLY A 204 12.82 3.13 -17.35
N ALA A 205 13.18 2.16 -18.20
CA ALA A 205 14.41 1.38 -18.05
C ALA A 205 15.69 2.15 -18.41
N GLY A 206 15.59 3.39 -18.91
CA GLY A 206 16.75 4.22 -19.25
C GLY A 206 17.24 4.10 -20.70
N LYS A 207 16.42 3.59 -21.64
CA LYS A 207 16.77 3.50 -23.07
C LYS A 207 17.21 4.85 -23.64
N THR A 208 16.40 5.89 -23.46
CA THR A 208 16.68 7.25 -23.95
C THR A 208 17.96 7.82 -23.35
N VAL A 209 18.17 7.65 -22.04
CA VAL A 209 19.40 8.08 -21.34
C VAL A 209 20.64 7.38 -21.93
N THR A 210 20.52 6.10 -22.26
CA THR A 210 21.60 5.32 -22.87
C THR A 210 21.93 5.84 -24.26
N ILE A 211 20.92 6.09 -25.10
CA ILE A 211 21.10 6.65 -26.44
C ILE A 211 21.70 8.06 -26.38
N MET A 212 21.29 8.87 -25.40
CA MET A 212 21.79 10.24 -25.22
C MET A 212 23.30 10.30 -24.97
N ASN A 213 23.90 9.25 -24.38
CA ASN A 213 25.36 9.19 -24.24
C ASN A 213 26.08 9.09 -25.60
N PHE A 214 25.51 8.36 -26.56
CA PHE A 214 26.04 8.29 -27.92
C PHE A 214 25.84 9.61 -28.67
N ILE A 215 24.64 10.19 -28.57
CA ILE A 215 24.32 11.49 -29.19
C ILE A 215 25.26 12.58 -28.66
N ALA A 216 25.36 12.73 -27.33
CA ALA A 216 26.22 13.72 -26.72
C ALA A 216 27.70 13.52 -27.10
N ASN A 217 28.18 12.28 -27.20
CA ASN A 217 29.55 12.01 -27.66
C ASN A 217 29.73 12.37 -29.14
N ALA A 218 28.76 12.04 -30.00
CA ALA A 218 28.81 12.37 -31.42
C ALA A 218 28.86 13.89 -31.65
N ILE A 219 28.01 14.65 -30.96
CA ILE A 219 28.00 16.12 -31.01
C ILE A 219 29.36 16.66 -30.53
N LYS A 220 29.81 16.25 -29.33
CA LYS A 220 31.10 16.66 -28.72
C LYS A 220 32.28 16.43 -29.65
N THR A 221 32.29 15.33 -30.39
CA THR A 221 33.46 14.86 -31.15
C THR A 221 33.39 15.14 -32.64
N GLY A 222 32.41 15.92 -33.13
CA GLY A 222 32.37 16.24 -34.55
C GLY A 222 31.72 15.17 -35.43
N LYS A 223 31.16 14.08 -34.87
CA LYS A 223 30.66 12.96 -35.68
C LYS A 223 29.36 13.31 -36.40
N PRO A 224 29.18 12.86 -37.66
CA PRO A 224 27.88 12.88 -38.31
C PRO A 224 26.86 12.09 -37.49
N LEU A 225 25.68 12.69 -37.28
CA LEU A 225 24.63 12.11 -36.46
C LEU A 225 23.28 12.35 -37.14
N ILE A 226 22.52 11.28 -37.34
CA ILE A 226 21.11 11.35 -37.73
C ILE A 226 20.31 10.66 -36.62
N VAL A 227 19.28 11.34 -36.12
CA VAL A 227 18.40 10.82 -35.09
C VAL A 227 16.97 10.78 -35.63
N LEU A 228 16.36 9.60 -35.56
CA LEU A 228 14.96 9.38 -35.91
C LEU A 228 14.19 9.09 -34.62
N ASP A 229 13.35 10.04 -34.20
CA ASP A 229 12.48 9.86 -33.04
C ASP A 229 11.05 9.57 -33.47
N GLY A 230 10.62 8.32 -33.30
CA GLY A 230 9.24 7.91 -33.61
C GLY A 230 8.22 8.32 -32.55
N LYS A 231 8.66 8.80 -31.37
CA LYS A 231 7.74 9.26 -30.31
C LYS A 231 7.41 10.75 -30.44
N GLY A 232 8.29 11.54 -31.04
CA GLY A 232 8.08 12.97 -31.29
C GLY A 232 8.07 13.82 -30.01
N GLU A 233 8.82 13.43 -28.98
CA GLU A 233 8.80 14.18 -27.72
C GLU A 233 9.59 15.48 -27.86
N ARG A 234 8.91 16.63 -27.69
CA ARG A 234 9.57 17.97 -27.75
C ARG A 234 10.78 18.08 -26.82
N GLY A 235 10.75 17.42 -25.67
CA GLY A 235 11.88 17.43 -24.73
C GLY A 235 13.15 16.79 -25.30
N PHE A 236 13.02 15.79 -26.17
CA PHE A 236 14.15 15.03 -26.69
C PHE A 236 15.00 15.85 -27.65
N TRP A 237 14.40 16.44 -28.69
CA TRP A 237 15.18 17.27 -29.63
C TRP A 237 15.73 18.53 -28.96
N ARG A 238 15.02 19.11 -27.98
CA ARG A 238 15.51 20.26 -27.20
C ARG A 238 16.76 19.92 -26.40
N GLU A 239 16.84 18.71 -25.85
CA GLU A 239 18.04 18.24 -25.16
C GLU A 239 19.21 18.07 -26.15
N ILE A 240 18.96 17.51 -27.34
CA ILE A 240 19.97 17.39 -28.40
C ILE A 240 20.47 18.77 -28.84
N PHE A 241 19.57 19.72 -29.06
CA PHE A 241 19.92 21.10 -29.42
C PHE A 241 20.74 21.78 -28.31
N ALA A 242 20.38 21.58 -27.03
CA ALA A 242 21.15 22.09 -25.91
C ALA A 242 22.58 21.52 -25.89
N TRP A 243 22.77 20.25 -26.24
CA TRP A 243 24.11 19.67 -26.43
C TRP A 243 24.87 20.32 -27.59
N ALA A 244 24.18 20.61 -28.71
CA ALA A 244 24.79 21.31 -29.84
C ALA A 244 25.29 22.70 -29.42
N CYS A 245 24.46 23.50 -28.75
CA CYS A 245 24.87 24.81 -28.21
C CYS A 245 26.02 24.70 -27.21
N MET A 246 26.00 23.70 -26.32
CA MET A 246 27.05 23.50 -25.31
C MET A 246 28.43 23.27 -25.94
N TYR A 247 28.48 22.68 -27.14
CA TYR A 247 29.71 22.41 -27.87
C TYR A 247 29.92 23.34 -29.06
N SER A 248 29.17 24.45 -29.16
CA SER A 248 29.27 25.44 -30.24
C SER A 248 29.07 24.85 -31.64
N ARG A 249 28.04 24.01 -31.77
CA ARG A 249 27.65 23.30 -33.00
C ARG A 249 26.17 23.49 -33.35
N GLU A 250 25.57 24.56 -32.86
CA GLU A 250 24.18 24.92 -33.14
C GLU A 250 23.91 25.08 -34.65
N GLU A 251 24.88 25.57 -35.42
CA GLU A 251 24.77 25.75 -36.87
C GLU A 251 24.72 24.42 -37.64
N ASP A 252 25.22 23.33 -37.04
CA ASP A 252 25.16 21.99 -37.62
C ASP A 252 23.81 21.29 -37.35
N PHE A 253 22.96 21.87 -36.50
CA PHE A 253 21.70 21.25 -36.08
C PHE A 253 20.58 21.52 -37.08
N GLN A 254 19.97 20.45 -37.58
CA GLN A 254 18.79 20.52 -38.43
C GLN A 254 17.67 19.65 -37.85
N LEU A 255 16.48 20.23 -37.72
CA LEU A 255 15.28 19.54 -37.28
C LEU A 255 14.29 19.43 -38.44
N PHE A 256 13.96 18.21 -38.82
CA PHE A 256 12.89 17.91 -39.74
C PHE A 256 11.74 17.30 -38.94
N SER A 257 10.59 17.97 -38.94
CA SER A 257 9.38 17.51 -38.26
C SER A 257 8.29 17.29 -39.29
N ILE A 258 7.64 16.11 -39.25
CA ILE A 258 6.46 15.80 -40.07
C ILE A 258 5.19 16.34 -39.39
N THR A 259 5.24 16.54 -38.07
CA THR A 259 4.18 17.21 -37.31
C THR A 259 4.42 18.71 -37.33
N GLU A 260 3.45 19.47 -37.85
CA GLU A 260 3.42 20.92 -37.73
C GLU A 260 3.40 21.33 -36.24
N GLU A 261 4.16 22.37 -35.87
CA GLU A 261 4.40 22.99 -34.54
C GLU A 261 5.69 22.64 -33.78
#